data_AF-A0AAD4I3T9-F1
#
_entry.id   AF-A0AAD4I3T9-F1
#
_cell.length_a   1.000
_cell.length_b   1.000
_cell.length_c   1.000
_cell.angle_alpha   90.00
_cell.angle_beta   90.00
_cell.angle_gamma   90.00
#
_symmetry.space_group_name_H-M   'P 1'
#
loop_
_entity.id
_entity.type
_entity.pdbx_description
1 polymer ?
#
loop_
_entity_poly.entity_id
_entity_poly.type
_entity_poly.pdbx_seq_one_letter_code
_entity_poly.pdbx_strand_id
1 'polypeptide(L)'
;MGEHEVGTTPPSIPTGSAFGRVQGRNVIAGQSISGGTVNFNFHAGKDPSTRRPAYRLFPFPRNEDVVSRVTLFAELDQLLPRSGASQSAALWGLGGSGYAYYARLRRSLADNFRKTQIALEYAYRRADEEPACSVFWVHAEDETTFVSDYKNIAKNLKIPTNLDGDELLTAVRDGIEALGPYVLVLDNADNLTVFGVGRDRAAGDENTAGGMARNLFGFVPRHSGTVLWTSRDKRICGSLVGAKRAINVTRMTESEAMALLETVGNKKIDESELDNAAQLLAELERLPLAVSQAAAYMRRTSTPIGEYLSRLRRPIKRWKVLGEAEFDRHRRQQTSNNVMQTWDISIEHIQYENPMACDILYSLAFVDNQNIPFELIAKIAEIVGRLARNEEAANAEPADSRDQDENQDDDDILGAIVLLQDFSFLHLRTSGERYQAYDMHKLVQEATHSSGYYKSIS
;
A
#
# COMPACT_ATOMS: atom_id res chain seq x y z
N MET A 1 -7.79 53.54 -82.33
CA MET A 1 -6.72 53.17 -83.27
C MET A 1 -5.82 52.24 -82.48
N GLY A 2 -5.94 50.92 -82.58
CA GLY A 2 -6.07 50.11 -83.81
C GLY A 2 -4.66 49.65 -84.19
N GLU A 3 -4.27 48.41 -83.85
CA GLU A 3 -4.36 47.22 -84.74
C GLU A 3 -3.28 47.23 -85.84
N HIS A 4 -2.58 46.15 -86.24
CA HIS A 4 -2.68 44.69 -85.95
C HIS A 4 -1.29 44.03 -86.25
N GLU A 5 -0.95 42.90 -85.59
CA GLU A 5 -0.04 41.74 -85.92
C GLU A 5 1.27 41.91 -86.78
N VAL A 6 2.29 41.02 -86.83
CA VAL A 6 2.49 39.54 -86.75
C VAL A 6 3.93 39.28 -86.20
N GLY A 7 4.37 38.15 -85.60
CA GLY A 7 3.68 36.91 -85.16
C GLY A 7 4.41 35.59 -85.54
N THR A 8 5.47 35.17 -84.81
CA THR A 8 6.12 33.83 -85.00
C THR A 8 6.58 33.17 -83.69
N THR A 9 6.19 31.90 -83.48
CA THR A 9 6.55 31.03 -82.34
C THR A 9 7.48 29.87 -82.76
N PRO A 10 8.44 29.45 -81.92
CA PRO A 10 9.11 28.15 -82.01
C PRO A 10 8.42 27.08 -81.14
N PRO A 11 8.69 25.78 -81.35
CA PRO A 11 7.80 24.70 -80.93
C PRO A 11 8.00 24.20 -79.48
N SER A 12 6.90 23.69 -78.91
CA SER A 12 6.87 22.94 -77.66
C SER A 12 7.43 21.52 -77.82
N ILE A 13 8.46 21.17 -77.06
CA ILE A 13 8.94 19.77 -76.91
C ILE A 13 8.36 19.19 -75.61
N PRO A 14 7.72 18.01 -75.63
CA PRO A 14 7.16 17.38 -74.45
C PRO A 14 8.19 16.51 -73.72
N THR A 15 8.34 16.69 -72.41
CA THR A 15 9.00 15.70 -71.54
C THR A 15 8.14 15.45 -70.30
N GLY A 16 7.17 14.56 -70.45
CA GLY A 16 6.58 13.88 -69.31
C GLY A 16 7.58 12.85 -68.78
N SER A 17 8.21 13.15 -67.64
CA SER A 17 8.83 12.13 -66.79
C SER A 17 8.32 12.32 -65.37
N ALA A 18 7.40 11.45 -64.95
CA ALA A 18 6.89 11.45 -63.59
C ALA A 18 8.02 11.04 -62.63
N PHE A 19 8.53 11.98 -61.84
CA PHE A 19 9.39 11.65 -60.70
C PHE A 19 8.51 11.31 -59.51
N GLY A 20 8.47 10.03 -59.17
CA GLY A 20 7.84 9.54 -57.95
C GLY A 20 8.51 10.12 -56.69
N ARG A 21 7.81 9.99 -55.56
CA ARG A 21 8.22 10.52 -54.26
C ARG A 21 9.56 9.91 -53.80
N VAL A 22 10.66 10.64 -53.98
CA VAL A 22 11.99 10.24 -53.50
C VAL A 22 12.01 10.28 -51.98
N GLN A 23 12.21 9.13 -51.33
CA GLN A 23 12.46 9.07 -49.90
C GLN A 23 13.90 9.51 -49.58
N GLY A 24 14.03 10.50 -48.70
CA GLY A 24 15.19 10.65 -47.82
C GLY A 24 16.55 10.93 -48.47
N ARG A 25 16.78 12.18 -48.90
CA ARG A 25 18.07 12.89 -48.75
C ARG A 25 17.87 14.38 -49.06
N ASN A 26 18.37 15.25 -48.17
CA ASN A 26 18.35 16.70 -48.40
C ASN A 26 19.35 17.04 -49.52
N VAL A 27 18.86 17.66 -50.60
CA VAL A 27 19.72 18.22 -51.65
C VAL A 27 19.95 19.70 -51.31
N ILE A 28 21.20 20.07 -51.03
CA ILE A 28 21.60 21.47 -50.84
C ILE A 28 22.33 21.91 -52.12
N ALA A 29 21.83 22.96 -52.76
CA ALA A 29 22.54 23.59 -53.88
C ALA A 29 23.80 24.28 -53.35
N GLY A 30 24.98 23.80 -53.76
CA GLY A 30 26.24 24.33 -53.27
C GLY A 30 26.56 25.70 -53.85
N GLN A 31 26.80 26.70 -52.99
CA GLN A 31 27.61 27.86 -53.36
C GLN A 31 29.09 27.53 -53.13
N SER A 32 29.92 27.84 -54.13
CA SER A 32 31.37 27.66 -54.04
C SER A 32 31.98 28.73 -53.11
N ILE A 33 32.64 28.28 -52.05
CA ILE A 33 33.53 29.12 -51.22
C ILE A 33 34.85 28.35 -51.09
N SER A 34 35.95 28.97 -51.50
CA SER A 34 37.27 28.35 -51.45
C SER A 34 37.86 28.43 -50.03
N GLY A 35 38.33 27.31 -49.49
CA GLY A 35 39.34 27.29 -48.45
C GLY A 35 38.90 27.35 -46.97
N GLY A 36 37.70 26.91 -46.61
CA GLY A 36 37.28 26.85 -45.20
C GLY A 36 36.33 25.70 -44.84
N THR A 37 36.58 25.03 -43.71
CA THR A 37 35.69 23.98 -43.17
C THR A 37 34.50 24.60 -42.45
N VAL A 38 33.28 24.39 -42.95
CA VAL A 38 32.04 24.83 -42.30
C VAL A 38 31.43 23.67 -41.50
N ASN A 39 31.46 23.77 -40.17
CA ASN A 39 30.81 22.81 -39.29
C ASN A 39 29.34 23.20 -39.07
N PHE A 40 28.41 22.37 -39.55
CA PHE A 40 26.97 22.52 -39.30
C PHE A 40 26.55 21.72 -38.06
N ASN A 41 26.42 22.40 -36.91
CA ASN A 41 25.82 21.81 -35.72
C ASN A 41 24.30 21.75 -35.87
N PHE A 42 23.78 20.61 -36.30
CA PHE A 42 22.34 20.35 -36.28
C PHE A 42 21.86 20.15 -34.84
N HIS A 43 21.38 21.23 -34.22
CA HIS A 43 20.45 21.11 -33.10
C HIS A 43 19.13 20.54 -33.64
N ALA A 44 19.02 19.21 -33.66
CA ALA A 44 17.77 18.53 -33.88
C ALA A 44 16.81 18.91 -32.74
N GLY A 45 15.92 19.87 -33.01
CA GLY A 45 14.80 20.15 -32.12
C GLY A 45 14.02 18.85 -31.89
N LYS A 46 13.69 18.56 -30.63
CA LYS A 46 12.98 17.33 -30.26
C LYS A 46 11.68 17.24 -31.08
N ASP A 47 11.63 16.31 -32.02
CA ASP A 47 10.41 16.03 -32.77
C ASP A 47 9.33 15.57 -31.77
N PRO A 48 8.18 16.28 -31.66
CA PRO A 48 7.11 15.90 -30.75
C PRO A 48 6.53 14.50 -31.03
N SER A 49 6.83 13.89 -32.18
CA SER A 49 6.49 12.49 -32.49
C SER A 49 7.23 11.46 -31.63
N THR A 50 8.34 11.83 -30.97
CA THR A 50 9.21 10.91 -30.21
C THR A 50 8.93 10.85 -28.70
N ARG A 51 7.67 11.02 -28.28
CA ARG A 51 7.28 10.67 -26.90
C ARG A 51 7.49 9.15 -26.69
N ARG A 52 8.41 8.78 -25.79
CA ARG A 52 8.52 7.39 -25.31
C ARG A 52 7.13 6.97 -24.78
N PRO A 53 6.62 5.79 -25.13
CA PRO A 53 5.34 5.32 -24.60
C PRO A 53 5.45 5.18 -23.08
N ALA A 54 4.45 5.68 -22.36
CA ALA A 54 4.43 5.59 -20.91
C ALA A 54 4.12 4.14 -20.47
N TYR A 55 4.81 3.68 -19.44
CA TYR A 55 4.66 2.31 -18.94
C TYR A 55 3.39 2.18 -18.08
N ARG A 56 2.79 0.99 -18.06
CA ARG A 56 1.52 0.69 -17.36
C ARG A 56 1.61 -0.67 -16.68
N LEU A 57 2.47 -0.78 -15.66
CA LEU A 57 2.70 -2.03 -14.93
C LEU A 57 1.83 -2.08 -13.67
N PHE A 58 0.53 -2.34 -13.87
CA PHE A 58 -0.43 -2.58 -12.79
C PHE A 58 -0.38 -4.05 -12.32
N PRO A 59 -0.60 -4.33 -11.02
CA PRO A 59 -0.66 -5.69 -10.50
C PRO A 59 -2.02 -6.37 -10.78
N PHE A 60 -3.08 -5.57 -10.90
CA PHE A 60 -4.47 -6.00 -11.03
C PHE A 60 -5.22 -5.12 -12.03
N PRO A 61 -6.30 -5.63 -12.67
CA PRO A 61 -7.25 -4.80 -13.40
C PRO A 61 -7.87 -3.74 -12.47
N ARG A 62 -8.24 -2.58 -13.03
CA ARG A 62 -9.01 -1.56 -12.32
C ARG A 62 -10.28 -2.18 -11.75
N ASN A 63 -10.58 -1.86 -10.50
CA ASN A 63 -11.79 -2.32 -9.83
C ASN A 63 -12.94 -1.35 -10.12
N GLU A 64 -13.97 -1.88 -10.79
CA GLU A 64 -15.15 -1.16 -11.25
C GLU A 64 -16.17 -0.92 -10.11
N ASP A 65 -16.05 -1.67 -9.02
CA ASP A 65 -16.90 -1.60 -7.82
C ASP A 65 -16.29 -0.68 -6.72
N VAL A 66 -15.27 0.13 -7.05
CA VAL A 66 -14.64 1.05 -6.08
C VAL A 66 -15.59 2.18 -5.69
N VAL A 67 -16.02 2.16 -4.43
CA VAL A 67 -16.74 3.29 -3.82
C VAL A 67 -15.82 4.49 -3.67
N SER A 68 -16.26 5.64 -4.19
CA SER A 68 -15.49 6.88 -4.14
C SER A 68 -15.34 7.41 -2.71
N ARG A 69 -14.12 7.38 -2.19
CA ARG A 69 -13.75 8.00 -0.90
C ARG A 69 -13.26 9.44 -1.14
N VAL A 70 -14.20 10.32 -1.47
CA VAL A 70 -13.94 11.67 -2.03
C VAL A 70 -12.93 12.47 -1.20
N THR A 71 -13.05 12.45 0.12
CA THR A 71 -12.13 13.17 1.03
C THR A 71 -10.70 12.63 0.99
N LEU A 72 -10.53 11.31 1.01
CA LEU A 72 -9.20 10.66 0.92
C LEU A 72 -8.53 10.91 -0.43
N PHE A 73 -9.30 10.89 -1.54
CA PHE A 73 -8.74 11.22 -2.85
C PHE A 73 -8.37 12.70 -2.97
N ALA A 74 -9.19 13.61 -2.43
CA ALA A 74 -8.84 15.04 -2.40
C ALA A 74 -7.58 15.33 -1.55
N GLU A 75 -7.39 14.60 -0.45
CA GLU A 75 -6.18 14.69 0.38
C GLU A 75 -4.96 14.09 -0.34
N LEU A 76 -5.09 12.94 -1.03
CA LEU A 76 -4.06 12.40 -1.90
C LEU A 76 -3.66 13.37 -3.02
N ASP A 77 -4.62 14.00 -3.69
CA ASP A 77 -4.36 14.97 -4.77
C ASP A 77 -3.65 16.24 -4.24
N GLN A 78 -3.88 16.63 -2.98
CA GLN A 78 -3.14 17.71 -2.31
C GLN A 78 -1.72 17.31 -1.93
N LEU A 79 -1.51 16.08 -1.44
CA LEU A 79 -0.19 15.58 -1.06
C LEU A 79 0.68 15.23 -2.27
N LEU A 80 0.08 14.75 -3.36
CA LEU A 80 0.74 14.27 -4.57
C LEU A 80 0.32 15.12 -5.79
N PRO A 81 0.60 16.44 -5.78
CA PRO A 81 0.16 17.34 -6.84
C PRO A 81 0.86 17.02 -8.17
N ARG A 82 0.11 17.24 -9.25
CA ARG A 82 0.49 17.05 -10.66
C ARG A 82 1.61 18.00 -11.07
N SER A 83 2.83 17.65 -10.70
CA SER A 83 4.02 18.51 -10.82
C SER A 83 5.25 17.70 -11.23
N GLY A 84 6.25 18.37 -11.81
CA GLY A 84 7.55 17.76 -12.10
C GLY A 84 8.47 17.61 -10.88
N ALA A 85 8.00 17.95 -9.68
CA ALA A 85 8.75 17.78 -8.45
C ALA A 85 8.59 16.35 -7.91
N SER A 86 9.60 15.88 -7.18
CA SER A 86 9.50 14.62 -6.45
C SER A 86 8.48 14.73 -5.31
N GLN A 87 7.51 13.83 -5.26
CA GLN A 87 6.47 13.78 -4.24
C GLN A 87 6.38 12.36 -3.68
N SER A 88 6.31 12.22 -2.35
CA SER A 88 6.09 10.92 -1.70
C SER A 88 5.04 11.04 -0.62
N ALA A 89 4.09 10.11 -0.55
CA ALA A 89 3.05 10.07 0.47
C ALA A 89 2.67 8.62 0.81
N ALA A 90 2.08 8.41 1.99
CA ALA A 90 1.67 7.09 2.45
C ALA A 90 0.17 7.02 2.76
N LEU A 91 -0.43 5.87 2.50
CA LEU A 91 -1.68 5.43 3.12
C LEU A 91 -1.32 4.47 4.26
N TRP A 92 -1.82 4.70 5.47
CA TRP A 92 -1.57 3.83 6.62
C TRP A 92 -2.85 3.46 7.39
N GLY A 93 -2.75 2.55 8.36
CA GLY A 93 -3.85 2.15 9.26
C GLY A 93 -4.13 0.64 9.25
N LEU A 94 -5.07 0.17 10.10
CA LEU A 94 -5.40 -1.26 10.28
C LEU A 94 -5.51 -2.06 8.97
N GLY A 95 -4.92 -3.26 8.97
CA GLY A 95 -5.12 -4.26 7.93
C GLY A 95 -6.50 -4.91 7.95
N GLY A 96 -6.82 -5.62 6.87
CA GLY A 96 -8.05 -6.40 6.66
C GLY A 96 -8.30 -7.65 7.54
N SER A 97 -8.04 -7.58 8.86
CA SER A 97 -8.66 -8.41 9.94
C SER A 97 -8.30 -9.94 10.13
N GLY A 98 -8.33 -10.54 11.36
CA GLY A 98 -7.54 -11.75 11.80
C GLY A 98 -8.17 -13.08 12.36
N TYR A 99 -7.38 -14.18 12.31
CA TYR A 99 -7.56 -15.67 12.29
C TYR A 99 -7.58 -16.59 11.01
N ALA A 100 -6.48 -17.34 10.74
CA ALA A 100 -6.58 -18.69 10.13
C ALA A 100 -5.43 -19.68 10.43
N TYR A 101 -5.66 -20.55 11.40
CA TYR A 101 -4.87 -21.77 11.60
C TYR A 101 -5.13 -22.81 10.48
N TYR A 102 -4.22 -22.90 9.50
CA TYR A 102 -3.85 -24.12 8.74
C TYR A 102 -2.81 -23.85 7.62
N ALA A 103 -2.47 -22.59 7.31
CA ALA A 103 -1.66 -22.24 6.15
C ALA A 103 -0.13 -22.30 6.38
N ARG A 104 0.44 -23.48 6.66
CA ARG A 104 1.91 -23.70 6.74
C ARG A 104 2.65 -23.55 5.38
N LEU A 105 2.08 -22.80 4.42
CA LEU A 105 2.61 -22.65 3.06
C LEU A 105 2.09 -21.44 2.25
N ARG A 106 1.45 -20.42 2.86
CA ARG A 106 1.01 -19.21 2.14
C ARG A 106 1.31 -17.93 2.92
N ARG A 107 2.27 -17.13 2.43
CA ARG A 107 2.68 -15.86 3.03
C ARG A 107 1.74 -14.71 2.61
N SER A 108 1.29 -13.91 3.59
CA SER A 108 1.36 -12.43 3.65
C SER A 108 0.65 -11.53 2.61
N LEU A 109 -0.11 -12.08 1.66
CA LEU A 109 -0.63 -11.30 0.52
C LEU A 109 -2.06 -10.73 0.71
N ALA A 110 -2.63 -10.72 1.93
CA ALA A 110 -4.03 -10.33 2.19
C ALA A 110 -4.22 -8.91 2.74
N ASP A 111 -3.15 -8.28 3.23
CA ASP A 111 -3.29 -7.52 4.47
C ASP A 111 -3.67 -6.05 4.30
N ASN A 112 -3.35 -5.46 3.15
CA ASN A 112 -3.49 -4.03 2.91
C ASN A 112 -4.64 -3.64 1.96
N PHE A 113 -5.52 -4.60 1.63
CA PHE A 113 -6.53 -4.52 0.56
C PHE A 113 -7.21 -3.15 0.36
N ARG A 114 -7.65 -2.46 1.42
CA ARG A 114 -8.29 -1.13 1.29
C ARG A 114 -7.36 -0.06 0.74
N LYS A 115 -6.13 -0.02 1.26
CA LYS A 115 -5.10 0.95 0.89
C LYS A 115 -4.57 0.60 -0.50
N THR A 116 -4.36 -0.69 -0.76
CA THR A 116 -4.08 -1.26 -2.08
C THR A 116 -5.13 -0.83 -3.11
N GLN A 117 -6.44 -0.94 -2.83
CA GLN A 117 -7.50 -0.51 -3.76
C GLN A 117 -7.53 1.01 -3.98
N ILE A 118 -7.32 1.83 -2.93
CA ILE A 118 -7.22 3.30 -3.07
C ILE A 118 -5.98 3.68 -3.90
N ALA A 119 -4.84 3.05 -3.64
CA ALA A 119 -3.60 3.27 -4.39
C ALA A 119 -3.72 2.80 -5.86
N LEU A 120 -4.45 1.72 -6.11
CA LEU A 120 -4.76 1.21 -7.45
C LEU A 120 -5.64 2.19 -8.22
N GLU A 121 -6.76 2.64 -7.66
CA GLU A 121 -7.64 3.64 -8.29
C GLU A 121 -6.92 4.98 -8.48
N TYR A 122 -6.10 5.42 -7.51
CA TYR A 122 -5.23 6.58 -7.68
C TYR A 122 -4.27 6.41 -8.87
N ALA A 123 -3.59 5.27 -8.97
CA ALA A 123 -2.68 4.99 -10.09
C ALA A 123 -3.38 4.92 -11.45
N TYR A 124 -4.61 4.39 -11.52
CA TYR A 124 -5.44 4.42 -12.73
C TYR A 124 -5.86 5.84 -13.10
N ARG A 125 -6.34 6.65 -12.14
CA ARG A 125 -6.66 8.08 -12.36
C ARG A 125 -5.46 8.84 -12.93
N ARG A 126 -4.29 8.72 -12.29
CA ARG A 126 -3.03 9.33 -12.76
C ARG A 126 -2.68 8.89 -14.18
N ALA A 127 -2.89 7.62 -14.53
CA ALA A 127 -2.64 7.07 -15.86
C ALA A 127 -3.61 7.57 -16.95
N ASP A 128 -4.87 7.80 -16.60
CA ASP A 128 -5.93 8.31 -17.49
C ASP A 128 -5.76 9.82 -17.74
N GLU A 129 -5.49 10.58 -16.67
CA GLU A 129 -5.40 12.04 -16.69
C GLU A 129 -4.06 12.56 -17.24
N GLU A 130 -2.98 11.80 -17.04
CA GLU A 130 -1.66 12.07 -17.62
C GLU A 130 -1.17 10.88 -18.46
N PRO A 131 -1.57 10.80 -19.75
CA PRO A 131 -1.13 9.72 -20.64
C PRO A 131 0.40 9.58 -20.80
N ALA A 132 1.17 10.63 -20.47
CA ALA A 132 2.64 10.60 -20.47
C ALA A 132 3.26 10.13 -19.14
N CYS A 133 2.50 10.12 -18.04
CA CYS A 133 2.98 9.61 -16.75
C CYS A 133 3.07 8.09 -16.79
N SER A 134 4.21 7.49 -16.45
CA SER A 134 4.35 6.03 -16.32
C SER A 134 3.81 5.53 -14.99
N VAL A 135 3.40 4.26 -14.91
CA VAL A 135 2.95 3.62 -13.66
C VAL A 135 3.71 2.32 -13.43
N PHE A 136 4.23 2.18 -12.22
CA PHE A 136 4.97 1.04 -11.71
C PHE A 136 4.38 0.59 -10.37
N TRP A 137 4.37 -0.70 -10.12
CA TRP A 137 3.93 -1.30 -8.86
C TRP A 137 4.97 -2.28 -8.36
N VAL A 138 5.29 -2.19 -7.08
CA VAL A 138 6.25 -3.05 -6.39
C VAL A 138 5.67 -3.42 -5.02
N HIS A 139 5.73 -4.70 -4.68
CA HIS A 139 5.38 -5.19 -3.36
C HIS A 139 6.61 -5.00 -2.46
N ALA A 140 6.41 -4.29 -1.35
CA ALA A 140 7.42 -3.69 -0.49
C ALA A 140 7.51 -4.40 0.88
N GLU A 141 7.06 -5.64 0.94
CA GLU A 141 6.95 -6.44 2.17
C GLU A 141 8.31 -6.95 2.67
N ASP A 142 9.11 -7.50 1.75
CA ASP A 142 10.44 -8.03 2.01
C ASP A 142 11.39 -7.80 0.82
N GLU A 143 12.68 -8.06 1.02
CA GLU A 143 13.69 -7.92 -0.04
C GLU A 143 13.43 -8.86 -1.23
N THR A 144 12.85 -10.04 -1.00
CA THR A 144 12.64 -11.04 -2.06
C THR A 144 11.55 -10.58 -3.04
N THR A 145 10.43 -10.11 -2.52
CA THR A 145 9.28 -9.56 -3.27
C THR A 145 9.67 -8.28 -4.00
N PHE A 146 10.37 -7.36 -3.32
CA PHE A 146 10.85 -6.12 -3.92
C PHE A 146 11.81 -6.38 -5.10
N VAL A 147 12.82 -7.25 -4.91
CA VAL A 147 13.77 -7.63 -5.98
C VAL A 147 13.05 -8.35 -7.13
N SER A 148 12.08 -9.22 -6.83
CA SER A 148 11.28 -9.92 -7.85
C SER A 148 10.52 -8.95 -8.77
N ASP A 149 9.86 -7.94 -8.20
CA ASP A 149 9.15 -6.93 -9.00
C ASP A 149 10.10 -5.98 -9.72
N TYR A 150 11.23 -5.62 -9.11
CA TYR A 150 12.29 -4.87 -9.80
C TYR A 150 12.87 -5.66 -11.00
N LYS A 151 13.03 -6.99 -10.91
CA LYS A 151 13.38 -7.86 -12.07
C LYS A 151 12.33 -7.81 -13.17
N ASN A 152 11.04 -7.74 -12.83
CA ASN A 152 9.95 -7.57 -13.80
C ASN A 152 9.99 -6.18 -14.45
N ILE A 153 10.19 -5.11 -13.67
CA ILE A 153 10.34 -3.74 -14.21
C ILE A 153 11.56 -3.67 -15.14
N ALA A 154 12.71 -4.21 -14.72
CA ALA A 154 13.94 -4.26 -15.54
C ALA A 154 13.69 -4.87 -16.93
N LYS A 155 13.00 -6.02 -16.98
CA LYS A 155 12.60 -6.70 -18.22
C LYS A 155 11.76 -5.80 -19.13
N ASN A 156 10.82 -5.04 -18.57
CA ASN A 156 9.96 -4.12 -19.33
C ASN A 156 10.72 -2.87 -19.81
N LEU A 157 11.62 -2.33 -18.98
CA LEU A 157 12.51 -1.21 -19.34
C LEU A 157 13.66 -1.63 -20.28
N LYS A 158 13.79 -2.92 -20.60
CA LYS A 158 14.88 -3.52 -21.40
C LYS A 158 16.27 -3.31 -20.78
N ILE A 159 16.32 -3.26 -19.45
CA ILE A 159 17.57 -3.26 -18.67
C ILE A 159 18.23 -4.65 -18.82
N PRO A 160 19.57 -4.74 -18.93
CA PRO A 160 20.27 -6.01 -19.12
C PRO A 160 19.96 -7.04 -18.01
N THR A 161 19.59 -8.26 -18.41
CA THR A 161 19.15 -9.33 -17.50
C THR A 161 20.29 -10.03 -16.75
N ASN A 162 21.53 -9.60 -16.97
CA ASN A 162 22.71 -10.09 -16.26
C ASN A 162 23.05 -9.26 -15.01
N LEU A 163 22.34 -8.17 -14.75
CA LEU A 163 22.45 -7.42 -13.50
C LEU A 163 21.67 -8.15 -12.38
N ASP A 164 22.23 -8.17 -11.18
CA ASP A 164 21.55 -8.64 -9.97
C ASP A 164 21.91 -7.75 -8.76
N GLY A 165 21.26 -7.97 -7.62
CA GLY A 165 21.51 -7.23 -6.38
C GLY A 165 21.42 -5.70 -6.55
N ASP A 166 22.35 -4.98 -5.91
CA ASP A 166 22.40 -3.51 -5.90
C ASP A 166 22.52 -2.89 -7.30
N GLU A 167 23.22 -3.54 -8.24
CA GLU A 167 23.38 -3.04 -9.61
C GLU A 167 22.06 -3.03 -10.37
N LEU A 168 21.30 -4.13 -10.26
CA LEU A 168 19.96 -4.24 -10.83
C LEU A 168 19.02 -3.20 -10.22
N LEU A 169 19.00 -3.10 -8.89
CA LEU A 169 18.10 -2.20 -8.17
C LEU A 169 18.40 -0.73 -8.51
N THR A 170 19.69 -0.39 -8.64
CA THR A 170 20.17 0.91 -9.10
C THR A 170 19.74 1.20 -10.55
N ALA A 171 19.99 0.26 -11.47
CA ALA A 171 19.62 0.42 -12.88
C ALA A 171 18.11 0.60 -13.08
N VAL A 172 17.27 -0.08 -12.30
CA VAL A 172 15.82 0.08 -12.32
C VAL A 172 15.39 1.45 -11.78
N ARG A 173 15.97 1.90 -10.66
CA ARG A 173 15.72 3.24 -10.10
C ARG A 173 16.00 4.32 -11.15
N ASP A 174 17.22 4.33 -11.67
CA ASP A 174 17.70 5.32 -12.64
C ASP A 174 16.93 5.21 -13.96
N GLY A 175 16.55 3.99 -14.34
CA GLY A 175 15.70 3.69 -15.50
C GLY A 175 14.28 4.27 -15.38
N ILE A 176 13.67 4.24 -14.19
CA ILE A 176 12.36 4.87 -13.92
C ILE A 176 12.49 6.40 -13.99
N GLU A 177 13.47 6.98 -13.31
CA GLU A 177 13.69 8.44 -13.27
C GLU A 177 13.98 9.03 -14.67
N ALA A 178 14.65 8.28 -15.54
CA ALA A 178 14.95 8.68 -16.91
C ALA A 178 13.75 8.71 -17.88
N LEU A 179 12.55 8.29 -17.45
CA LEU A 179 11.33 8.32 -18.28
C LEU A 179 10.59 9.67 -18.23
N GLY A 180 10.83 10.49 -17.21
CA GLY A 180 9.99 11.64 -16.89
C GLY A 180 8.94 11.28 -15.83
N PRO A 181 7.71 11.84 -15.88
CA PRO A 181 6.73 11.66 -14.81
C PRO A 181 6.38 10.18 -14.62
N TYR A 182 6.41 9.73 -13.36
CA TYR A 182 5.98 8.39 -12.97
C TYR A 182 5.12 8.42 -11.70
N VAL A 183 4.35 7.36 -11.50
CA VAL A 183 3.82 6.91 -10.21
C VAL A 183 4.45 5.55 -9.93
N LEU A 184 5.16 5.43 -8.81
CA LEU A 184 5.58 4.16 -8.23
C LEU A 184 4.71 3.89 -7.00
N VAL A 185 4.01 2.78 -6.99
CA VAL A 185 3.31 2.30 -5.78
C VAL A 185 4.17 1.27 -5.07
N LEU A 186 4.41 1.49 -3.78
CA LEU A 186 5.09 0.59 -2.85
C LEU A 186 4.04 0.02 -1.89
N ASP A 187 3.45 -1.08 -2.30
CA ASP A 187 2.32 -1.75 -1.64
C ASP A 187 2.83 -2.76 -0.58
N ASN A 188 2.11 -2.91 0.54
CA ASN A 188 2.50 -3.81 1.64
C ASN A 188 3.83 -3.47 2.36
N ALA A 189 4.20 -2.19 2.48
CA ALA A 189 5.41 -1.72 3.16
C ALA A 189 5.28 -1.76 4.70
N ASP A 190 5.03 -2.94 5.26
CA ASP A 190 4.73 -3.13 6.69
C ASP A 190 6.00 -3.32 7.52
N ASN A 191 6.98 -4.08 7.02
CA ASN A 191 8.28 -4.25 7.69
C ASN A 191 9.21 -3.08 7.34
N LEU A 192 9.06 -1.94 8.03
CA LEU A 192 9.82 -0.73 7.73
C LEU A 192 11.34 -0.88 7.95
N THR A 193 11.79 -1.93 8.65
CA THR A 193 13.22 -2.19 8.88
C THR A 193 13.99 -2.52 7.59
N VAL A 194 13.34 -3.06 6.55
CA VAL A 194 14.00 -3.28 5.24
C VAL A 194 14.32 -1.96 4.52
N PHE A 195 13.64 -0.88 4.90
CA PHE A 195 13.90 0.50 4.45
C PHE A 195 14.77 1.31 5.45
N GLY A 196 15.26 0.66 6.50
CA GLY A 196 16.17 1.25 7.50
C GLY A 196 15.50 2.04 8.62
N VAL A 197 14.17 1.97 8.76
CA VAL A 197 13.45 2.52 9.94
C VAL A 197 13.69 1.61 11.13
N GLY A 198 13.89 2.18 12.32
CA GLY A 198 14.09 1.40 13.56
C GLY A 198 15.38 0.61 13.65
N ARG A 199 16.32 0.76 12.70
CA ARG A 199 17.66 0.14 12.82
C ARG A 199 18.56 0.99 13.71
N ASP A 200 19.03 0.40 14.81
CA ASP A 200 20.07 1.02 15.62
C ASP A 200 21.38 1.18 14.85
N ARG A 201 21.87 2.42 14.78
CA ARG A 201 23.19 2.74 14.23
C ARG A 201 24.34 2.20 15.09
N ALA A 202 24.06 1.77 16.32
CA ALA A 202 25.04 1.26 17.27
C ALA A 202 25.39 -0.23 17.06
N ALA A 203 24.50 -1.02 16.46
CA ALA A 203 24.74 -2.43 16.13
C ALA A 203 25.57 -2.59 14.84
N GLY A 204 26.72 -1.91 14.79
CA GLY A 204 27.77 -2.13 13.79
C GLY A 204 28.56 -3.38 14.12
N ASP A 205 27.89 -4.54 14.14
CA ASP A 205 28.54 -5.81 14.48
C ASP A 205 29.20 -6.40 13.23
N GLU A 206 30.50 -6.08 13.05
CA GLU A 206 31.30 -6.46 11.87
C GLU A 206 31.56 -7.98 11.73
N ASN A 207 30.95 -8.82 12.58
CA ASN A 207 31.31 -10.23 12.76
C ASN A 207 30.24 -11.27 12.35
N THR A 208 29.10 -10.89 11.77
CA THR A 208 28.23 -11.87 11.09
C THR A 208 28.59 -11.99 9.62
N ALA A 209 29.16 -13.15 9.24
CA ALA A 209 29.44 -13.53 7.84
C ALA A 209 28.16 -13.89 7.03
N GLY A 210 27.04 -13.22 7.33
CA GLY A 210 25.78 -13.25 6.60
C GLY A 210 25.36 -11.81 6.37
N GLY A 211 25.29 -11.39 5.10
CA GLY A 211 25.36 -9.98 4.72
C GLY A 211 24.39 -9.04 5.44
N MET A 212 24.90 -7.86 5.82
CA MET A 212 24.13 -6.74 6.36
C MET A 212 22.89 -6.50 5.48
N ALA A 213 21.68 -6.68 6.04
CA ALA A 213 20.44 -6.64 5.28
C ALA A 213 20.33 -5.34 4.47
N ARG A 214 20.06 -5.44 3.16
CA ARG A 214 20.10 -4.28 2.25
C ARG A 214 19.10 -3.21 2.73
N ASN A 215 19.45 -1.92 2.61
CA ASN A 215 18.48 -0.84 2.81
C ASN A 215 17.80 -0.52 1.47
N LEU A 216 16.55 -0.96 1.32
CA LEU A 216 15.79 -0.81 0.08
C LEU A 216 15.44 0.65 -0.26
N PHE A 217 15.45 1.56 0.73
CA PHE A 217 15.16 2.98 0.51
C PHE A 217 16.20 3.68 -0.38
N GLY A 218 17.41 3.12 -0.52
CA GLY A 218 18.43 3.60 -1.46
C GLY A 218 18.05 3.41 -2.94
N PHE A 219 17.12 2.50 -3.24
CA PHE A 219 16.73 2.11 -4.59
C PHE A 219 15.32 2.61 -4.99
N VAL A 220 14.64 3.31 -4.09
CA VAL A 220 13.38 3.99 -4.41
C VAL A 220 13.67 5.27 -5.20
N PRO A 221 13.06 5.47 -6.38
CA PRO A 221 13.17 6.69 -7.19
C PRO A 221 12.83 7.98 -6.41
N ARG A 222 13.68 9.00 -6.54
CA ARG A 222 13.66 10.25 -5.78
C ARG A 222 13.50 11.50 -6.63
N HIS A 223 13.48 11.39 -7.96
CA HIS A 223 13.46 12.54 -8.86
C HIS A 223 12.34 12.48 -9.90
N SER A 224 11.65 13.61 -10.12
CA SER A 224 10.69 13.80 -11.23
C SER A 224 9.45 12.88 -11.24
N GLY A 225 9.00 12.36 -10.09
CA GLY A 225 7.79 11.55 -10.03
C GLY A 225 7.17 11.43 -8.63
N THR A 226 6.16 10.56 -8.56
CA THR A 226 5.34 10.29 -7.38
C THR A 226 5.67 8.90 -6.81
N VAL A 227 5.85 8.80 -5.50
CA VAL A 227 5.92 7.53 -4.77
C VAL A 227 4.76 7.45 -3.78
N LEU A 228 3.87 6.47 -3.95
CA LEU A 228 2.76 6.21 -3.05
C LEU A 228 3.00 4.92 -2.28
N TRP A 229 3.10 5.01 -0.96
CA TRP A 229 3.29 3.87 -0.07
C TRP A 229 1.95 3.38 0.50
N THR A 230 1.83 2.10 0.81
CA THR A 230 0.78 1.59 1.71
C THR A 230 1.42 0.80 2.84
N SER A 231 0.99 1.00 4.09
CA SER A 231 1.48 0.24 5.24
C SER A 231 0.41 0.03 6.31
N ARG A 232 0.52 -1.01 7.13
CA ARG A 232 -0.20 -1.12 8.41
C ARG A 232 0.43 -0.27 9.50
N ASP A 233 1.75 -0.09 9.42
CA ASP A 233 2.58 0.54 10.45
C ASP A 233 2.54 2.07 10.33
N LYS A 234 1.97 2.73 11.34
CA LYS A 234 1.93 4.20 11.47
C LYS A 234 3.32 4.84 11.44
N ARG A 235 4.39 4.15 11.86
CA ARG A 235 5.76 4.68 11.90
C ARG A 235 6.29 5.07 10.52
N ILE A 236 5.64 4.67 9.43
CA ILE A 236 5.91 5.18 8.08
C ILE A 236 5.76 6.71 8.01
N CYS A 237 4.88 7.27 8.85
CA CYS A 237 4.68 8.69 9.09
C CYS A 237 5.86 9.29 9.86
N GLY A 238 6.63 10.17 9.21
CA GLY A 238 7.81 10.80 9.78
C GLY A 238 9.13 10.05 9.49
N SER A 239 9.08 8.83 8.96
CA SER A 239 10.28 8.04 8.58
C SER A 239 10.49 8.01 7.06
N LEU A 240 9.67 7.25 6.32
CA LEU A 240 9.77 7.11 4.86
C LEU A 240 9.03 8.23 4.11
N VAL A 241 8.04 8.85 4.77
CA VAL A 241 7.35 10.06 4.29
C VAL A 241 7.30 11.10 5.40
N GLY A 242 7.21 12.38 5.07
CA GLY A 242 7.08 13.44 6.08
C GLY A 242 5.83 13.28 6.94
N ALA A 243 5.88 13.73 8.21
CA ALA A 243 4.83 13.49 9.21
C ALA A 243 3.43 14.08 8.88
N LYS A 244 3.33 14.95 7.87
CA LYS A 244 2.07 15.49 7.33
C LYS A 244 1.74 14.97 5.92
N ARG A 245 2.36 13.85 5.52
CA ARG A 245 2.26 13.24 4.18
C ARG A 245 1.83 11.77 4.25
N ALA A 246 1.21 11.38 5.37
CA ALA A 246 0.69 10.03 5.61
C ALA A 246 -0.78 10.11 6.04
N ILE A 247 -1.68 9.55 5.25
CA ILE A 247 -3.13 9.58 5.47
C ILE A 247 -3.55 8.29 6.19
N ASN A 248 -4.29 8.41 7.30
CA ASN A 248 -4.90 7.25 7.96
C ASN A 248 -6.17 6.81 7.23
N VAL A 249 -6.13 5.63 6.60
CA VAL A 249 -7.27 5.00 5.93
C VAL A 249 -8.13 4.27 6.97
N THR A 250 -8.93 5.07 7.68
CA THR A 250 -9.88 4.60 8.69
C THR A 250 -11.11 3.92 8.08
N ARG A 251 -12.05 3.49 8.95
CA ARG A 251 -13.40 3.02 8.59
C ARG A 251 -14.12 3.93 7.60
N MET A 252 -15.10 3.39 6.89
CA MET A 252 -15.98 4.17 6.03
C MET A 252 -16.92 5.07 6.85
N THR A 253 -17.26 6.20 6.26
CA THR A 253 -18.48 6.94 6.62
C THR A 253 -19.71 6.06 6.35
N GLU A 254 -20.85 6.42 6.93
CA GLU A 254 -22.09 5.66 6.72
C GLU A 254 -22.53 5.63 5.27
N SER A 255 -22.43 6.76 4.56
CA SER A 255 -22.71 6.86 3.13
C SER A 255 -21.77 6.04 2.25
N GLU A 256 -20.46 6.03 2.55
CA GLU A 256 -19.50 5.17 1.83
C GLU A 256 -19.78 3.68 2.07
N ALA A 257 -20.09 3.30 3.31
CA ALA A 257 -20.36 1.92 3.69
C ALA A 257 -21.69 1.41 3.11
N MET A 258 -22.72 2.26 3.06
CA MET A 258 -23.99 1.96 2.40
C MET A 258 -23.80 1.80 0.88
N ALA A 259 -23.07 2.71 0.24
CA ALA A 259 -22.74 2.58 -1.19
C ALA A 259 -21.98 1.29 -1.49
N LEU A 260 -21.09 0.84 -0.61
CA LEU A 260 -20.35 -0.41 -0.78
C LEU A 260 -21.25 -1.64 -0.62
N LEU A 261 -22.15 -1.60 0.38
CA LEU A 261 -23.15 -2.63 0.62
C LEU A 261 -24.09 -2.80 -0.59
N GLU A 262 -24.53 -1.70 -1.20
CA GLU A 262 -25.37 -1.73 -2.41
C GLU A 262 -24.62 -2.22 -3.65
N THR A 263 -23.40 -1.72 -3.86
CA THR A 263 -22.58 -2.04 -5.04
C THR A 263 -22.21 -3.52 -5.03
N VAL A 264 -21.64 -4.01 -3.93
CA VAL A 264 -21.26 -5.42 -3.81
C VAL A 264 -22.49 -6.32 -3.64
N GLY A 265 -23.56 -5.84 -3.00
CA GLY A 265 -24.84 -6.54 -2.93
C GLY A 265 -25.55 -6.66 -4.29
N ASN A 266 -25.17 -5.84 -5.27
CA ASN A 266 -25.85 -5.67 -6.57
C ASN A 266 -27.36 -5.40 -6.43
N LYS A 267 -27.75 -4.64 -5.39
CA LYS A 267 -29.13 -4.27 -5.09
C LYS A 267 -29.14 -2.94 -4.32
N LYS A 268 -30.04 -2.02 -4.69
CA LYS A 268 -30.35 -0.85 -3.87
C LYS A 268 -31.07 -1.28 -2.58
N ILE A 269 -30.75 -0.62 -1.46
CA ILE A 269 -31.46 -0.84 -0.21
C ILE A 269 -32.80 -0.10 -0.27
N ASP A 270 -33.89 -0.84 0.00
CA ASP A 270 -35.23 -0.28 0.08
C ASP A 270 -35.48 0.37 1.44
N GLU A 271 -36.45 1.29 1.53
CA GLU A 271 -36.75 2.03 2.77
C GLU A 271 -37.05 1.12 3.96
N SER A 272 -37.61 -0.07 3.72
CA SER A 272 -37.88 -1.09 4.73
C SER A 272 -36.63 -1.74 5.33
N GLU A 273 -35.57 -1.93 4.54
CA GLU A 273 -34.31 -2.53 4.99
C GLU A 273 -33.27 -1.50 5.47
N LEU A 274 -33.55 -0.18 5.39
CA LEU A 274 -32.59 0.87 5.80
C LEU A 274 -32.10 0.73 7.25
N ASP A 275 -33.00 0.44 8.20
CA ASP A 275 -32.63 0.24 9.62
C ASP A 275 -31.78 -1.05 9.79
N ASN A 276 -32.17 -2.14 9.15
CA ASN A 276 -31.39 -3.39 9.14
C ASN A 276 -29.99 -3.17 8.53
N ALA A 277 -29.89 -2.37 7.47
CA ALA A 277 -28.64 -2.02 6.83
C ALA A 277 -27.77 -1.12 7.73
N ALA A 278 -28.32 -0.08 8.34
CA ALA A 278 -27.60 0.78 9.29
C ALA A 278 -27.07 -0.02 10.49
N GLN A 279 -27.88 -0.89 11.08
CA GLN A 279 -27.47 -1.78 12.16
C GLN A 279 -26.40 -2.79 11.72
N LEU A 280 -26.50 -3.36 10.52
CA LEU A 280 -25.46 -4.24 9.97
C LEU A 280 -24.13 -3.50 9.78
N LEU A 281 -24.17 -2.30 9.18
CA LEU A 281 -22.98 -1.49 8.99
C LEU A 281 -22.33 -1.07 10.31
N ALA A 282 -23.13 -0.85 11.37
CA ALA A 282 -22.62 -0.61 12.72
C ALA A 282 -21.95 -1.84 13.34
N GLU A 283 -22.55 -3.04 13.23
CA GLU A 283 -21.96 -4.30 13.73
C GLU A 283 -20.70 -4.72 12.96
N LEU A 284 -20.59 -4.34 11.68
CA LEU A 284 -19.38 -4.48 10.87
C LEU A 284 -18.41 -3.29 11.05
N GLU A 285 -18.65 -2.39 12.00
CA GLU A 285 -17.87 -1.18 12.33
C GLU A 285 -17.53 -0.28 11.12
N ARG A 286 -18.36 -0.35 10.06
CA ARG A 286 -18.15 0.26 8.73
C ARG A 286 -16.76 -0.06 8.15
N LEU A 287 -16.31 -1.29 8.34
CA LEU A 287 -15.07 -1.83 7.79
C LEU A 287 -15.29 -2.30 6.33
N PRO A 288 -14.82 -1.57 5.29
CA PRO A 288 -15.02 -1.96 3.88
C PRO A 288 -14.87 -3.45 3.55
N LEU A 289 -13.83 -4.13 4.03
CA LEU A 289 -13.65 -5.56 3.73
C LEU A 289 -14.77 -6.44 4.32
N ALA A 290 -15.18 -6.16 5.57
CA ALA A 290 -16.27 -6.89 6.23
C ALA A 290 -17.64 -6.56 5.60
N VAL A 291 -17.82 -5.31 5.17
CA VAL A 291 -19.01 -4.87 4.41
C VAL A 291 -19.07 -5.57 3.05
N SER A 292 -17.96 -5.61 2.29
CA SER A 292 -17.88 -6.33 1.01
C SER A 292 -18.18 -7.82 1.16
N GLN A 293 -17.58 -8.50 2.14
CA GLN A 293 -17.86 -9.92 2.38
C GLN A 293 -19.31 -10.18 2.78
N ALA A 294 -19.88 -9.37 3.69
CA ALA A 294 -21.27 -9.49 4.08
C ALA A 294 -22.21 -9.30 2.88
N ALA A 295 -21.98 -8.26 2.09
CA ALA A 295 -22.74 -7.96 0.89
C ALA A 295 -22.65 -9.09 -0.16
N ALA A 296 -21.44 -9.59 -0.42
CA ALA A 296 -21.20 -10.65 -1.39
C ALA A 296 -21.75 -12.01 -0.94
N TYR A 297 -21.63 -12.34 0.36
CA TYR A 297 -22.30 -13.49 0.97
C TYR A 297 -23.81 -13.38 0.77
N MET A 298 -24.44 -12.28 1.20
CA MET A 298 -25.89 -12.07 1.10
C MET A 298 -26.39 -12.17 -0.34
N ARG A 299 -25.67 -11.57 -1.29
CA ARG A 299 -25.91 -11.69 -2.74
C ARG A 299 -25.85 -13.15 -3.20
N ARG A 300 -24.78 -13.88 -2.86
CA ARG A 300 -24.56 -15.29 -3.24
C ARG A 300 -25.60 -16.24 -2.67
N THR A 301 -26.00 -16.05 -1.41
CA THR A 301 -26.94 -16.93 -0.70
C THR A 301 -28.38 -16.44 -0.72
N SER A 302 -28.67 -15.31 -1.40
CA SER A 302 -29.96 -14.62 -1.37
C SER A 302 -30.50 -14.38 0.04
N THR A 303 -29.62 -14.10 1.00
CA THR A 303 -29.97 -13.92 2.42
C THR A 303 -30.33 -12.45 2.70
N PRO A 304 -31.54 -12.15 3.23
CA PRO A 304 -31.95 -10.79 3.61
C PRO A 304 -31.05 -10.17 4.69
N ILE A 305 -31.01 -8.83 4.76
CA ILE A 305 -30.09 -8.12 5.66
C ILE A 305 -30.44 -8.39 7.12
N GLY A 306 -31.73 -8.32 7.47
CA GLY A 306 -32.20 -8.68 8.82
C GLY A 306 -31.86 -10.13 9.21
N GLU A 307 -31.91 -11.08 8.26
CA GLU A 307 -31.53 -12.46 8.54
C GLU A 307 -30.02 -12.60 8.75
N TYR A 308 -29.20 -12.01 7.88
CA TYR A 308 -27.75 -11.99 8.01
C TYR A 308 -27.32 -11.34 9.34
N LEU A 309 -27.90 -10.20 9.69
CA LEU A 309 -27.69 -9.50 10.96
C LEU A 309 -28.04 -10.40 12.16
N SER A 310 -29.14 -11.16 12.10
CA SER A 310 -29.53 -12.11 13.14
C SER A 310 -28.57 -13.31 13.29
N ARG A 311 -27.85 -13.68 12.21
CA ARG A 311 -26.77 -14.67 12.22
C ARG A 311 -25.49 -14.05 12.77
N LEU A 312 -25.15 -12.84 12.32
CA LEU A 312 -23.98 -12.08 12.76
C LEU A 312 -24.03 -11.76 14.26
N ARG A 313 -25.20 -11.51 14.86
CA ARG A 313 -25.33 -11.27 16.31
C ARG A 313 -25.11 -12.51 17.20
N ARG A 314 -24.90 -13.70 16.63
CA ARG A 314 -24.64 -14.94 17.41
C ARG A 314 -23.15 -15.32 17.30
N PRO A 315 -22.37 -15.34 18.40
CA PRO A 315 -20.91 -15.50 18.35
C PRO A 315 -20.40 -16.66 17.46
N ILE A 316 -20.96 -17.87 17.65
CA ILE A 316 -20.59 -19.07 16.89
C ILE A 316 -20.86 -18.91 15.38
N LYS A 317 -21.94 -18.19 15.00
CA LYS A 317 -22.29 -17.98 13.58
C LYS A 317 -21.55 -16.77 12.98
N ARG A 318 -21.28 -15.72 13.76
CA ARG A 318 -20.40 -14.60 13.39
C ARG A 318 -19.06 -15.12 12.88
N TRP A 319 -18.43 -15.99 13.65
CA TRP A 319 -17.12 -16.57 13.33
C TRP A 319 -17.13 -17.33 12.00
N LYS A 320 -18.13 -18.19 11.78
CA LYS A 320 -18.26 -18.95 10.52
C LYS A 320 -18.46 -18.04 9.31
N VAL A 321 -19.26 -16.98 9.44
CA VAL A 321 -19.67 -16.13 8.31
C VAL A 321 -18.58 -15.11 7.95
N LEU A 322 -17.87 -14.52 8.92
CA LEU A 322 -16.71 -13.67 8.67
C LEU A 322 -15.47 -14.46 8.20
N GLY A 323 -15.43 -15.77 8.50
CA GLY A 323 -14.39 -16.72 8.12
C GLY A 323 -14.45 -17.27 6.68
N GLU A 324 -15.56 -17.06 5.95
CA GLU A 324 -15.73 -17.60 4.59
C GLU A 324 -14.94 -16.76 3.56
N ALA A 325 -13.75 -17.23 3.19
CA ALA A 325 -12.94 -16.61 2.14
C ALA A 325 -13.60 -16.74 0.75
N GLU A 326 -13.90 -15.60 0.12
CA GLU A 326 -14.35 -15.49 -1.27
C GLU A 326 -13.18 -15.43 -2.27
N PHE A 327 -13.46 -15.59 -3.57
CA PHE A 327 -12.54 -15.25 -4.65
C PHE A 327 -12.68 -13.77 -5.03
N ASP A 328 -11.57 -13.08 -5.25
CA ASP A 328 -11.53 -11.68 -5.69
C ASP A 328 -10.48 -11.52 -6.79
N ARG A 329 -10.89 -10.93 -7.91
CA ARG A 329 -10.05 -10.77 -9.11
C ARG A 329 -9.10 -9.57 -9.02
N HIS A 330 -9.32 -8.65 -8.08
CA HIS A 330 -8.46 -7.49 -7.82
C HIS A 330 -7.44 -7.79 -6.71
N ARG A 331 -7.03 -9.06 -6.63
CA ARG A 331 -6.22 -9.67 -5.59
C ARG A 331 -5.40 -10.84 -6.18
N ARG A 332 -4.28 -11.21 -5.53
CA ARG A 332 -3.48 -12.36 -5.96
C ARG A 332 -4.21 -13.68 -5.68
N GLN A 333 -4.12 -14.64 -6.61
CA GLN A 333 -4.87 -15.91 -6.59
C GLN A 333 -4.57 -16.86 -5.41
N GLN A 334 -3.53 -16.60 -4.62
CA GLN A 334 -3.20 -17.40 -3.42
C GLN A 334 -3.51 -16.70 -2.10
N THR A 335 -4.02 -15.46 -2.16
CA THR A 335 -4.45 -14.67 -1.02
C THR A 335 -5.82 -15.15 -0.52
N SER A 336 -6.01 -15.21 0.79
CA SER A 336 -7.33 -15.45 1.38
C SER A 336 -8.13 -14.16 1.53
N ASN A 337 -9.43 -14.22 1.27
CA ASN A 337 -10.37 -13.12 1.51
C ASN A 337 -11.03 -13.26 2.87
N ASN A 338 -10.28 -13.65 3.88
CA ASN A 338 -10.84 -13.80 5.20
C ASN A 338 -10.70 -12.45 5.92
N VAL A 339 -11.80 -11.94 6.52
CA VAL A 339 -11.72 -10.87 7.56
C VAL A 339 -11.03 -11.41 8.81
N MET A 340 -10.55 -12.65 8.71
CA MET A 340 -9.65 -13.28 9.62
C MET A 340 -8.25 -13.63 9.00
N GLN A 341 -7.79 -13.23 7.80
CA GLN A 341 -6.38 -13.57 7.35
C GLN A 341 -5.35 -12.43 7.37
N THR A 342 -5.46 -11.51 8.34
CA THR A 342 -4.61 -10.32 8.40
C THR A 342 -4.24 -9.80 9.80
N TRP A 343 -5.09 -9.84 10.84
CA TRP A 343 -4.60 -9.42 12.18
C TRP A 343 -3.63 -10.44 12.78
N ASP A 344 -3.74 -11.73 12.46
CA ASP A 344 -2.74 -12.75 12.88
C ASP A 344 -1.34 -12.30 12.52
N ILE A 345 -1.12 -11.88 11.27
CA ILE A 345 0.20 -11.49 10.76
C ILE A 345 0.71 -10.22 11.47
N SER A 346 -0.19 -9.28 11.80
CA SER A 346 0.19 -8.12 12.61
C SER A 346 0.46 -8.48 14.07
N ILE A 347 -0.25 -9.45 14.65
CA ILE A 347 -0.02 -9.97 15.99
C ILE A 347 1.29 -10.77 16.04
N GLU A 348 1.60 -11.57 15.02
CA GLU A 348 2.88 -12.28 14.86
C GLU A 348 4.05 -11.30 14.74
N HIS A 349 3.88 -10.21 13.97
CA HIS A 349 4.89 -9.16 13.87
C HIS A 349 5.09 -8.40 15.18
N ILE A 350 4.00 -8.05 15.88
CA ILE A 350 4.06 -7.45 17.22
C ILE A 350 4.70 -8.41 18.21
N GLN A 351 4.37 -9.71 18.18
CA GLN A 351 4.97 -10.72 19.05
C GLN A 351 6.48 -10.85 18.81
N TYR A 352 6.94 -10.70 17.56
CA TYR A 352 8.36 -10.70 17.21
C TYR A 352 9.07 -9.40 17.65
N GLU A 353 8.41 -8.25 17.54
CA GLU A 353 9.02 -6.96 17.85
C GLU A 353 8.98 -6.60 19.35
N ASN A 354 7.86 -6.87 20.02
CA ASN A 354 7.64 -6.62 21.45
C ASN A 354 6.64 -7.64 22.03
N PRO A 355 7.12 -8.71 22.67
CA PRO A 355 6.27 -9.73 23.30
C PRO A 355 5.27 -9.15 24.31
N MET A 356 5.68 -8.18 25.13
CA MET A 356 4.83 -7.54 26.13
C MET A 356 3.60 -6.86 25.50
N ALA A 357 3.77 -6.20 24.34
CA ALA A 357 2.66 -5.64 23.58
C ALA A 357 1.66 -6.71 23.13
N CYS A 358 2.14 -7.89 22.75
CA CYS A 358 1.29 -9.02 22.37
C CYS A 358 0.50 -9.58 23.58
N ASP A 359 1.14 -9.71 24.73
CA ASP A 359 0.50 -10.22 25.95
C ASP A 359 -0.48 -9.21 26.58
N ILE A 360 -0.19 -7.91 26.49
CA ILE A 360 -1.15 -6.83 26.78
C ILE A 360 -2.36 -6.99 25.87
N LEU A 361 -2.16 -7.14 24.56
CA LEU A 361 -3.25 -7.30 23.59
C LEU A 361 -4.12 -8.53 23.90
N TYR A 362 -3.50 -9.68 24.19
CA TYR A 362 -4.22 -10.89 24.61
C TYR A 362 -4.98 -10.71 25.92
N SER A 363 -4.43 -10.00 26.90
CA SER A 363 -5.11 -9.73 28.17
C SER A 363 -6.30 -8.78 28.00
N LEU A 364 -6.16 -7.75 27.15
CA LEU A 364 -7.24 -6.82 26.81
C LEU A 364 -8.37 -7.46 25.97
N ALA A 365 -8.17 -8.68 25.47
CA ALA A 365 -9.22 -9.47 24.83
C ALA A 365 -10.35 -9.90 25.80
N PHE A 366 -10.12 -9.80 27.12
CA PHE A 366 -11.05 -10.26 28.17
C PHE A 366 -11.73 -9.14 28.96
N VAL A 367 -11.46 -7.87 28.65
CA VAL A 367 -12.06 -6.70 29.33
C VAL A 367 -13.12 -6.02 28.44
N ASP A 368 -13.69 -4.86 28.83
CA ASP A 368 -14.53 -4.10 27.90
C ASP A 368 -13.66 -3.44 26.81
N ASN A 369 -14.14 -3.38 25.56
CA ASN A 369 -13.36 -2.83 24.46
C ASN A 369 -13.34 -1.29 24.40
N GLN A 370 -13.99 -0.60 25.33
CA GLN A 370 -14.05 0.86 25.42
C GLN A 370 -13.59 1.38 26.79
N ASN A 371 -13.04 2.60 26.81
CA ASN A 371 -12.65 3.30 28.04
C ASN A 371 -11.70 2.48 28.94
N ILE A 372 -10.76 1.76 28.33
CA ILE A 372 -9.74 0.95 29.00
C ILE A 372 -8.75 1.92 29.69
N PRO A 373 -8.65 1.97 31.03
CA PRO A 373 -7.76 2.92 31.71
C PRO A 373 -6.28 2.57 31.50
N PHE A 374 -5.40 3.57 31.41
CA PHE A 374 -3.95 3.36 31.37
C PHE A 374 -3.46 2.49 32.54
N GLU A 375 -3.97 2.72 33.74
CA GLU A 375 -3.59 2.03 34.97
C GLU A 375 -3.88 0.53 34.92
N LEU A 376 -4.91 0.12 34.16
CA LEU A 376 -5.22 -1.28 33.92
C LEU A 376 -4.20 -1.90 32.95
N ILE A 377 -3.81 -1.18 31.90
CA ILE A 377 -2.80 -1.64 30.93
C ILE A 377 -1.44 -1.79 31.60
N ALA A 378 -1.01 -0.80 32.38
CA ALA A 378 0.24 -0.84 33.15
C ALA A 378 0.26 -2.03 34.12
N LYS A 379 -0.84 -2.26 34.87
CA LYS A 379 -0.93 -3.41 35.79
C LYS A 379 -0.94 -4.77 35.08
N ILE A 380 -1.53 -4.87 33.89
CA ILE A 380 -1.41 -6.06 33.04
C ILE A 380 0.05 -6.30 32.66
N ALA A 381 0.73 -5.27 32.18
CA ALA A 381 2.12 -5.35 31.74
C ALA A 381 3.08 -5.72 32.88
N GLU A 382 2.92 -5.14 34.07
CA GLU A 382 3.65 -5.54 35.29
C GLU A 382 3.48 -7.04 35.61
N ILE A 383 2.25 -7.57 35.49
CA ILE A 383 1.95 -8.97 35.79
C ILE A 383 2.61 -9.88 34.74
N VAL A 384 2.45 -9.56 33.46
CA VAL A 384 3.07 -10.31 32.34
C VAL A 384 4.59 -10.30 32.47
N GLY A 385 5.21 -9.14 32.67
CA GLY A 385 6.66 -9.01 32.81
C GLY A 385 7.20 -9.79 34.01
N ARG A 386 6.44 -9.89 35.11
CA ARG A 386 6.80 -10.75 36.25
C ARG A 386 6.68 -12.25 35.92
N LEU A 387 5.69 -12.66 35.14
CA LEU A 387 5.54 -14.06 34.71
C LEU A 387 6.71 -14.48 33.80
N ALA A 388 7.03 -13.69 32.78
CA ALA A 388 8.18 -13.95 31.90
C ALA A 388 9.50 -14.03 32.68
N ARG A 389 9.79 -13.05 33.55
CA ARG A 389 10.98 -13.04 34.42
C ARG A 389 11.07 -14.28 35.32
N ASN A 390 9.94 -14.82 35.80
CA ASN A 390 9.91 -16.04 36.61
C ASN A 390 10.17 -17.32 35.79
N GLU A 391 9.68 -17.40 34.54
CA GLU A 391 9.98 -18.51 33.63
C GLU A 391 11.44 -18.52 33.20
N GLU A 392 12.04 -17.35 32.95
CA GLU A 392 13.47 -17.22 32.66
C GLU A 392 14.33 -17.59 33.87
N ALA A 393 13.99 -17.09 35.06
CA ALA A 393 14.69 -17.41 36.31
C ALA A 393 14.59 -18.89 36.72
N ALA A 394 13.51 -19.58 36.34
CA ALA A 394 13.38 -21.03 36.53
C ALA A 394 14.28 -21.86 35.58
N ASN A 395 14.79 -21.24 34.51
CA ASN A 395 15.62 -21.88 33.48
C ASN A 395 17.09 -21.39 33.49
N ALA A 396 17.46 -20.49 34.40
CA ALA A 396 18.80 -19.91 34.49
C ALA A 396 19.57 -20.35 35.75
N GLU A 397 20.89 -20.50 35.64
CA GLU A 397 21.79 -20.59 36.80
C GLU A 397 21.75 -19.26 37.59
N PRO A 398 21.87 -19.29 38.94
CA PRO A 398 21.64 -18.12 39.77
C PRO A 398 22.68 -17.02 39.55
N ALA A 399 22.29 -15.98 38.84
CA ALA A 399 23.05 -14.75 38.66
C ALA A 399 22.56 -13.64 39.59
N ASP A 400 23.49 -12.78 40.01
CA ASP A 400 23.29 -11.75 41.03
C ASP A 400 22.18 -10.76 40.66
N SER A 401 21.26 -10.50 41.58
CA SER A 401 20.07 -9.69 41.34
C SER A 401 20.44 -8.22 41.15
N ARG A 402 20.45 -7.76 39.90
CA ARG A 402 20.55 -6.34 39.58
C ARG A 402 19.21 -5.68 39.86
N ASP A 403 19.23 -4.62 40.67
CA ASP A 403 18.08 -3.74 40.85
C ASP A 403 17.60 -3.25 39.47
N GLN A 404 16.37 -3.61 39.11
CA GLN A 404 15.74 -3.14 37.89
C GLN A 404 15.17 -1.74 38.16
N ASP A 405 15.57 -0.77 37.35
CA ASP A 405 15.21 0.63 37.50
C ASP A 405 13.72 0.80 37.19
N GLU A 406 12.91 1.27 38.14
CA GLU A 406 11.45 1.42 37.98
C GLU A 406 11.08 2.29 36.76
N ASN A 407 11.98 3.20 36.35
CA ASN A 407 11.80 4.04 35.17
C ASN A 407 11.86 3.25 33.84
N GLN A 408 12.57 2.11 33.80
CA GLN A 408 12.67 1.27 32.59
C GLN A 408 11.39 0.45 32.36
N ASP A 409 10.79 -0.10 33.42
CA ASP A 409 9.50 -0.83 33.32
C ASP A 409 8.41 0.13 32.77
N ASP A 410 8.38 1.41 33.19
CA ASP A 410 7.44 2.43 32.67
C ASP A 410 7.67 2.76 31.17
N ASP A 411 8.93 2.96 30.75
CA ASP A 411 9.27 3.22 29.34
C ASP A 411 8.96 2.01 28.43
N ASP A 412 9.17 0.78 28.91
CA ASP A 412 8.83 -0.45 28.18
C ASP A 412 7.31 -0.61 28.01
N ILE A 413 6.52 -0.29 29.04
CA ILE A 413 5.05 -0.26 29.00
C ILE A 413 4.56 0.77 27.97
N LEU A 414 5.13 1.98 27.99
CA LEU A 414 4.80 3.03 27.03
C LEU A 414 5.17 2.61 25.60
N GLY A 415 6.34 1.99 25.40
CA GLY A 415 6.75 1.42 24.11
C GLY A 415 5.77 0.37 23.59
N ALA A 416 5.31 -0.54 24.46
CA ALA A 416 4.33 -1.56 24.10
C ALA A 416 2.97 -0.95 23.70
N ILE A 417 2.49 0.06 24.44
CA ILE A 417 1.25 0.79 24.11
C ILE A 417 1.38 1.53 22.78
N VAL A 418 2.51 2.21 22.55
CA VAL A 418 2.78 2.93 21.29
C VAL A 418 2.79 1.97 20.11
N LEU A 419 3.41 0.79 20.22
CA LEU A 419 3.39 -0.22 19.16
C LEU A 419 1.96 -0.69 18.83
N LEU A 420 1.14 -0.95 19.86
CA LEU A 420 -0.29 -1.29 19.67
C LEU A 420 -1.09 -0.15 19.03
N GLN A 421 -0.75 1.11 19.27
CA GLN A 421 -1.33 2.26 18.57
C GLN A 421 -0.82 2.39 17.13
N ASP A 422 0.44 2.07 16.87
CA ASP A 422 1.06 2.21 15.55
C ASP A 422 0.54 1.17 14.56
N PHE A 423 0.21 -0.04 15.04
CA PHE A 423 -0.61 -1.02 14.31
C PHE A 423 -2.12 -0.78 14.44
N SER A 424 -2.54 0.24 15.20
CA SER A 424 -3.92 0.67 15.44
C SER A 424 -4.83 -0.40 16.05
N PHE A 425 -4.26 -1.31 16.84
CA PHE A 425 -5.00 -2.21 17.73
C PHE A 425 -5.59 -1.46 18.94
N LEU A 426 -4.91 -0.42 19.43
CA LEU A 426 -5.41 0.51 20.44
C LEU A 426 -5.53 1.93 19.89
N HIS A 427 -6.51 2.68 20.37
CA HIS A 427 -6.71 4.09 20.05
C HIS A 427 -6.79 4.90 21.35
N LEU A 428 -5.99 5.96 21.49
CA LEU A 428 -6.17 6.88 22.61
C LEU A 428 -7.52 7.59 22.49
N ARG A 429 -8.34 7.50 23.52
CA ARG A 429 -9.63 8.17 23.61
C ARG A 429 -9.37 9.66 23.84
N THR A 430 -9.76 10.50 22.87
CA THR A 430 -9.68 11.96 22.98
C THR A 430 -10.82 12.50 23.82
N SER A 431 -10.76 12.21 25.12
CA SER A 431 -11.67 12.70 26.14
C SER A 431 -11.10 13.95 26.83
N GLY A 432 -11.97 14.85 27.30
CA GLY A 432 -11.59 15.98 28.16
C GLY A 432 -11.40 15.60 29.63
N GLU A 433 -11.32 14.29 29.92
CA GLU A 433 -11.15 13.73 31.25
C GLU A 433 -9.68 13.79 31.73
N ARG A 434 -9.48 13.64 33.04
CA ARG A 434 -8.16 13.80 33.69
C ARG A 434 -7.25 12.57 33.61
N TYR A 435 -7.70 11.48 33.01
CA TYR A 435 -6.98 10.20 32.93
C TYR A 435 -6.87 9.75 31.48
N GLN A 436 -5.84 8.97 31.16
CA GLN A 436 -5.68 8.39 29.83
C GLN A 436 -6.52 7.13 29.71
N ALA A 437 -7.34 7.05 28.66
CA ALA A 437 -8.18 5.91 28.35
C ALA A 437 -8.00 5.48 26.89
N TYR A 438 -8.16 4.19 26.62
CA TYR A 438 -7.93 3.58 25.32
C TYR A 438 -9.17 2.82 24.86
N ASP A 439 -9.40 2.81 23.56
CA ASP A 439 -10.47 2.07 22.92
C ASP A 439 -9.87 1.01 21.97
N MET A 440 -10.33 -0.23 22.11
CA MET A 440 -10.02 -1.34 21.20
C MET A 440 -11.18 -1.55 20.23
N HIS A 441 -10.89 -1.89 18.98
CA HIS A 441 -11.92 -2.23 17.99
C HIS A 441 -12.61 -3.55 18.40
N LYS A 442 -13.95 -3.64 18.39
CA LYS A 442 -14.66 -4.81 18.97
C LYS A 442 -14.30 -6.11 18.23
N LEU A 443 -14.27 -6.06 16.91
CA LEU A 443 -13.81 -7.22 16.11
C LEU A 443 -12.34 -7.60 16.39
N VAL A 444 -11.44 -6.65 16.65
CA VAL A 444 -10.04 -6.95 17.10
C VAL A 444 -10.07 -7.75 18.38
N GLN A 445 -10.89 -7.32 19.35
CA GLN A 445 -11.01 -7.97 20.65
C GLN A 445 -11.53 -9.41 20.49
N GLU A 446 -12.62 -9.59 19.74
CA GLU A 446 -13.19 -10.91 19.44
C GLU A 446 -12.16 -11.84 18.75
N ALA A 447 -11.39 -11.31 17.79
CA ALA A 447 -10.36 -12.09 17.10
C ALA A 447 -9.18 -12.47 18.00
N THR A 448 -8.73 -11.54 18.84
CA THR A 448 -7.64 -11.75 19.80
C THR A 448 -8.03 -12.79 20.85
N HIS A 449 -9.27 -12.72 21.37
CA HIS A 449 -9.82 -13.69 22.31
C HIS A 449 -9.84 -15.10 21.70
N SER A 450 -10.33 -15.23 20.46
CA SER A 450 -10.34 -16.53 19.77
C SER A 450 -8.94 -17.06 19.42
N SER A 451 -7.97 -16.20 19.10
CA SER A 451 -6.57 -16.60 18.88
C SER A 451 -5.93 -17.12 20.18
N GLY A 452 -6.12 -16.41 21.30
CA GLY A 452 -5.60 -16.81 22.61
C GLY A 452 -6.19 -18.13 23.12
N TYR A 453 -7.50 -18.35 22.92
CA TYR A 453 -8.21 -19.56 23.36
C TYR A 453 -7.69 -20.86 22.70
N TYR A 454 -7.04 -20.77 21.54
CA TYR A 454 -6.40 -21.93 20.90
C TYR A 454 -4.94 -22.12 21.31
N LYS A 455 -4.21 -21.06 21.69
CA LYS A 455 -2.85 -21.16 22.25
C LYS A 455 -2.83 -21.87 23.62
N SER A 456 -3.89 -21.77 24.42
CA SER A 456 -3.97 -22.40 25.76
C SER A 456 -4.41 -23.88 25.75
N ILE A 457 -4.62 -24.50 24.58
CA ILE A 457 -5.08 -25.89 24.43
C ILE A 457 -4.09 -26.71 23.56
N SER A 458 -2.95 -26.13 23.19
CA SER A 458 -1.86 -26.73 22.42
C SER A 458 -0.59 -26.86 23.27
#